data_AF-A0A646KF46-F1
#
_entry.id   AF-A0A646KF46-F1
#
_cell.length_a   1.000
_cell.length_b   1.000
_cell.length_c   1.000
_cell.angle_alpha   90.00
_cell.angle_beta   90.00
_cell.angle_gamma   90.00
#
_symmetry.space_group_name_H-M   'P 1'
#
loop_
_entity.id
_entity.type
_entity.pdbx_description
1 polymer ?
#
loop_
_entity_poly.entity_id
_entity_poly.type
_entity_poly.pdbx_seq_one_letter_code
_entity_poly.pdbx_strand_id
1 'polypeptide(L)'
;MENADPAGPVTPADPAVLVGPADLLGPAVLVMPPRVTLADVPPLCERLRALYGAGADDVVCDLAALTRADLATVEAVARLRLTARRAGRGVRMRNAGPELLALLTLAGLEPV
;
A
#
# COMPACT_ATOMS: atom_id res chain seq x y z
N MET A 1 -5.32 43.95 13.38
CA MET A 1 -4.68 42.92 14.22
C MET A 1 -5.82 42.08 14.71
N GLU A 2 -6.14 40.93 14.11
CA GLU A 2 -5.30 39.75 13.91
C GLU A 2 -5.75 39.06 12.61
N ASN A 3 -4.83 38.89 11.65
CA ASN A 3 -5.07 38.14 10.42
C ASN A 3 -4.72 36.66 10.68
N ALA A 4 -5.67 35.76 10.44
CA ALA A 4 -5.44 34.32 10.50
C ALA A 4 -5.80 33.66 9.15
N ASP A 5 -4.75 33.10 8.57
CA ASP A 5 -4.67 31.93 7.68
C ASP A 5 -4.95 32.07 6.16
N PRO A 6 -3.89 32.06 5.31
CA PRO A 6 -3.98 31.81 3.87
C PRO A 6 -3.48 30.40 3.53
N ALA A 7 -4.39 29.46 3.25
CA ALA A 7 -4.04 28.22 2.58
C ALA A 7 -5.15 27.81 1.61
N GLY A 8 -4.80 27.84 0.32
CA GLY A 8 -5.69 27.57 -0.81
C GLY A 8 -6.22 26.14 -0.91
N PRO A 9 -6.94 25.81 -2.00
CA PRO A 9 -7.55 24.51 -2.17
C PRO A 9 -6.47 23.44 -2.26
N VAL A 10 -6.45 22.49 -1.33
CA VAL A 10 -5.64 21.28 -1.47
C VAL A 10 -6.28 20.42 -2.55
N THR A 11 -5.76 20.51 -3.77
CA THR A 11 -6.03 19.54 -4.82
C THR A 11 -5.44 18.20 -4.38
N PRO A 12 -6.20 17.09 -4.33
CA PRO A 12 -5.58 15.78 -4.18
C PRO A 12 -4.79 15.50 -5.46
N ALA A 13 -3.46 15.51 -5.33
CA ALA A 13 -2.56 15.01 -6.35
C ALA A 13 -2.89 13.53 -6.62
N ASP A 14 -3.13 13.19 -7.88
CA ASP A 14 -3.25 11.81 -8.36
C ASP A 14 -2.06 10.98 -7.86
N PRO A 15 -2.26 9.95 -7.02
CA PRO A 15 -1.16 9.14 -6.51
C PRO A 15 -0.68 8.10 -7.53
N ALA A 16 -0.92 8.29 -8.84
CA ALA A 16 -0.61 7.35 -9.91
C ALA A 16 0.74 7.65 -10.58
N VAL A 17 1.83 7.78 -9.82
CA VAL A 17 3.16 7.78 -10.43
C VAL A 17 3.73 6.36 -10.43
N LEU A 18 3.78 5.81 -11.64
CA LEU A 18 4.55 4.65 -12.07
C LEU A 18 6.05 4.88 -11.83
N VAL A 19 6.78 3.90 -11.30
CA VAL A 19 8.25 3.85 -11.40
C VAL A 19 8.71 2.43 -11.74
N GLY A 20 9.32 2.28 -12.93
CA GLY A 20 10.23 1.18 -13.34
C GLY A 20 11.64 1.75 -13.60
N PRO A 21 12.63 1.02 -14.17
CA PRO A 21 12.73 -0.39 -14.57
C PRO A 21 13.70 -1.20 -13.66
N ALA A 22 13.66 -2.52 -13.85
CA ALA A 22 13.89 -3.58 -12.87
C ALA A 22 15.27 -3.76 -12.20
N ASP A 23 16.36 -3.03 -12.52
CA ASP A 23 17.68 -3.38 -11.93
C ASP A 23 18.61 -2.22 -11.53
N LEU A 24 18.20 -0.95 -11.69
CA LEU A 24 18.98 0.21 -11.18
C LEU A 24 18.14 1.32 -10.51
N LEU A 25 16.82 1.19 -10.47
CA LEU A 25 15.92 2.07 -9.72
C LEU A 25 15.35 1.28 -8.55
N GLY A 26 15.14 1.95 -7.42
CA GLY A 26 14.75 1.33 -6.16
C GLY A 26 13.52 0.41 -6.24
N PRO A 27 13.22 -0.32 -5.15
CA PRO A 27 12.14 -1.30 -5.14
C PRO A 27 10.83 -0.69 -5.63
N ALA A 28 10.07 -1.40 -6.48
CA ALA A 28 8.74 -0.95 -6.87
C ALA A 28 7.88 -0.74 -5.62
N VAL A 29 7.38 0.48 -5.40
CA VAL A 29 6.64 0.83 -4.18
C VAL A 29 5.15 0.98 -4.47
N LEU A 30 4.32 0.33 -3.65
CA LEU A 30 2.87 0.54 -3.57
C LEU A 30 2.55 1.27 -2.26
N VAL A 31 2.15 2.53 -2.33
CA VAL A 31 1.77 3.31 -1.16
C VAL A 31 0.31 3.07 -0.81
N MET A 32 0.03 2.69 0.44
CA MET A 32 -1.34 2.52 0.91
C MET A 32 -1.99 3.88 1.18
N PRO A 33 -3.30 4.03 0.89
CA PRO A 33 -4.02 5.25 1.21
C PRO A 33 -4.17 5.40 2.74
N PRO A 34 -4.44 6.61 3.26
CA PRO A 34 -4.54 6.85 4.70
C PRO A 34 -5.68 6.09 5.39
N ARG A 35 -6.69 5.71 4.62
CA ARG A 35 -7.81 4.84 5.01
C ARG A 35 -8.07 3.87 3.88
N VAL A 36 -8.33 2.62 4.25
CA VAL A 36 -8.63 1.55 3.32
C VAL A 36 -10.06 1.09 3.59
N THR A 37 -10.84 0.99 2.54
CA THR A 37 -12.15 0.35 2.55
C THR A 37 -12.10 -0.93 1.72
N LEU A 38 -13.11 -1.79 1.85
CA LEU A 38 -13.20 -3.00 1.04
C LEU A 38 -13.32 -2.70 -0.48
N ALA A 39 -13.83 -1.51 -0.83
CA ALA A 39 -13.91 -1.06 -2.23
C ALA A 39 -12.52 -0.74 -2.82
N ASP A 40 -11.53 -0.42 -1.99
CA ASP A 40 -10.16 -0.11 -2.42
C ASP A 40 -9.34 -1.38 -2.70
N VAL A 41 -9.81 -2.55 -2.24
CA VAL A 41 -9.05 -3.81 -2.37
C VAL A 41 -8.87 -4.25 -3.84
N PRO A 42 -9.91 -4.27 -4.70
CA PRO A 42 -9.73 -4.57 -6.12
C PRO A 42 -8.73 -3.65 -6.84
N PRO A 43 -8.84 -2.31 -6.78
CA PRO A 43 -7.91 -1.43 -7.48
C PRO A 43 -6.48 -1.52 -6.94
N LEU A 44 -6.28 -1.76 -5.63
CA LEU A 44 -4.95 -2.01 -5.08
C LEU A 44 -4.33 -3.30 -5.63
N CYS A 45 -5.11 -4.37 -5.78
CA CYS A 45 -4.63 -5.62 -6.37
C CYS A 45 -4.30 -5.47 -7.86
N GLU A 46 -5.09 -4.70 -8.60
CA GLU A 46 -4.81 -4.39 -10.01
C GLU A 46 -3.52 -3.59 -10.16
N ARG A 47 -3.33 -2.58 -9.30
CA ARG A 47 -2.11 -1.79 -9.29
C ARG A 47 -0.87 -2.64 -8.98
N LEU A 48 -0.98 -3.58 -8.04
CA LEU A 48 0.08 -4.55 -7.77
C LEU A 48 0.39 -5.42 -8.99
N ARG A 49 -0.63 -5.94 -9.68
CA ARG A 49 -0.42 -6.73 -10.92
C ARG A 49 0.21 -5.91 -12.02
N ALA A 50 -0.15 -4.63 -12.15
CA ALA A 50 0.45 -3.74 -13.13
C ALA A 50 1.95 -3.53 -12.87
N LEU A 51 2.37 -3.42 -11.61
CA LEU A 51 3.79 -3.36 -11.24
C LEU A 51 4.54 -4.65 -11.65
N TYR A 52 3.95 -5.82 -11.42
CA TYR A 52 4.53 -7.09 -11.88
C TYR A 52 4.57 -7.19 -13.41
N GLY A 53 3.53 -6.73 -14.10
CA GLY A 53 3.50 -6.66 -15.56
C GLY A 53 4.54 -5.70 -16.15
N ALA A 54 4.94 -4.68 -15.39
CA ALA A 54 6.01 -3.75 -15.74
C ALA A 54 7.42 -4.29 -15.43
N GLY A 55 7.53 -5.52 -14.91
CA GLY A 55 8.80 -6.20 -14.66
C GLY A 55 9.28 -6.18 -13.21
N ALA A 56 8.47 -5.76 -12.24
CA ALA A 56 8.84 -5.90 -10.84
C ALA A 56 8.83 -7.38 -10.41
N ASP A 57 9.91 -7.86 -9.79
CA ASP A 57 9.94 -9.19 -9.18
C ASP A 57 9.52 -9.17 -7.71
N ASP A 58 9.68 -8.02 -7.06
CA ASP A 58 9.31 -7.78 -5.67
C ASP A 58 8.79 -6.34 -5.51
N VAL A 59 7.74 -6.18 -4.71
CA VAL A 59 7.06 -4.90 -4.49
C VAL A 59 7.04 -4.58 -3.00
N VAL A 60 7.46 -3.37 -2.62
CA VAL A 60 7.36 -2.87 -1.26
C VAL A 60 6.02 -2.15 -1.11
N CYS A 61 5.14 -2.66 -0.25
CA CYS A 61 3.94 -1.95 0.16
C CYS A 61 4.26 -1.06 1.37
N ASP A 62 4.18 0.26 1.19
CA ASP A 62 4.37 1.22 2.27
C ASP A 62 3.05 1.48 3.00
N LEU A 63 3.04 1.19 4.29
CA LEU A 63 1.89 1.28 5.18
C LEU A 63 1.92 2.56 6.04
N ALA A 64 2.93 3.42 5.89
CA ALA A 64 3.15 4.60 6.74
C ALA A 64 1.98 5.59 6.76
N ALA A 65 1.23 5.70 5.66
CA ALA A 65 0.12 6.62 5.58
C ALA A 65 -1.13 6.14 6.34
N LEU A 66 -1.22 4.85 6.70
CA LEU A 66 -2.40 4.30 7.36
C LEU A 66 -2.61 4.93 8.73
N THR A 67 -3.77 5.58 8.88
CA THR A 67 -4.14 6.28 10.11
C THR A 67 -4.88 5.41 11.11
N ARG A 68 -5.43 4.27 10.66
CA ARG A 68 -6.19 3.32 11.48
C ARG A 68 -6.01 1.92 10.93
N ALA A 69 -5.80 0.95 11.82
CA ALA A 69 -5.83 -0.45 11.47
C ALA A 69 -7.22 -1.04 11.73
N ASP A 70 -7.81 -1.66 10.71
CA ASP A 70 -9.10 -2.33 10.79
C ASP A 70 -9.14 -3.59 9.91
N LEU A 71 -10.27 -4.30 9.92
CA LEU A 71 -10.42 -5.52 9.12
C LEU A 71 -10.36 -5.26 7.61
N ALA A 72 -10.71 -4.06 7.14
CA ALA A 72 -10.57 -3.71 5.72
C ALA A 72 -9.09 -3.61 5.34
N THR A 73 -8.27 -3.02 6.22
CA THR A 73 -6.82 -2.97 6.07
C THR A 73 -6.21 -4.38 6.10
N VAL A 74 -6.67 -5.24 6.99
CA VAL A 74 -6.23 -6.65 7.06
C VAL A 74 -6.59 -7.42 5.79
N GLU A 75 -7.83 -7.30 5.29
CA GLU A 75 -8.26 -7.91 4.03
C GLU A 75 -7.42 -7.41 2.85
N ALA A 76 -7.14 -6.11 2.79
CA ALA A 76 -6.29 -5.55 1.75
C ALA A 76 -4.88 -6.16 1.77
N VAL A 77 -4.24 -6.23 2.94
CA VAL A 77 -2.91 -6.86 3.08
C VAL A 77 -2.95 -8.33 2.69
N ALA A 78 -3.96 -9.08 3.15
CA ALA A 78 -4.15 -10.49 2.81
C ALA A 78 -4.28 -10.70 1.30
N ARG A 79 -5.08 -9.86 0.63
CA ARG A 79 -5.33 -9.92 -0.81
C ARG A 79 -4.12 -9.52 -1.64
N LEU A 80 -3.34 -8.54 -1.20
CA LEU A 80 -2.07 -8.18 -1.84
C LEU A 80 -1.07 -9.33 -1.76
N ARG A 81 -0.90 -9.94 -0.57
CA ARG A 81 -0.03 -11.13 -0.40
C ARG A 81 -0.49 -12.31 -1.24
N LEU A 82 -1.80 -12.57 -1.30
CA LEU A 82 -2.34 -13.62 -2.14
C LEU A 82 -2.12 -13.34 -3.64
N THR A 83 -2.27 -12.08 -4.06
CA THR A 83 -2.04 -11.66 -5.45
C THR A 83 -0.58 -11.85 -5.85
N ALA A 84 0.36 -11.45 -4.99
CA ALA A 84 1.79 -11.68 -5.17
C ALA A 84 2.11 -13.18 -5.30
N ARG A 85 1.62 -13.99 -4.35
CA ARG A 85 1.80 -15.45 -4.38
C ARG A 85 1.24 -16.10 -5.63
N ARG A 86 0.06 -15.68 -6.10
CA ARG A 86 -0.54 -16.19 -7.34
C ARG A 86 0.23 -15.79 -8.59
N ALA A 87 0.92 -14.64 -8.55
CA ALA A 87 1.82 -14.21 -9.60
C ALA A 87 3.22 -14.87 -9.50
N GLY A 88 3.51 -15.63 -8.43
CA GLY A 88 4.83 -16.18 -8.16
C GLY A 88 5.89 -15.11 -7.84
N ARG A 89 5.47 -13.92 -7.38
CA ARG A 89 6.32 -12.75 -7.10
C ARG A 89 6.28 -12.35 -5.62
N GLY A 90 7.26 -11.54 -5.22
CA GLY A 90 7.40 -11.04 -3.85
C GLY A 90 6.55 -9.81 -3.55
N VAL A 91 6.10 -9.69 -2.30
CA VAL A 91 5.60 -8.43 -1.76
C VAL A 91 6.04 -8.28 -0.30
N ARG A 92 6.62 -7.14 0.05
CA ARG A 92 7.10 -6.82 1.41
C ARG A 92 6.30 -5.68 2.01
N MET A 93 5.84 -5.84 3.25
CA MET A 93 5.15 -4.77 3.97
C MET A 93 6.17 -3.94 4.75
N ARG A 94 6.15 -2.61 4.58
CA ARG A 94 7.01 -1.67 5.33
C ARG A 94 6.19 -0.65 6.10
N ASN A 95 6.78 -0.14 7.17
CA ASN A 95 6.21 0.90 8.02
C ASN A 95 4.81 0.55 8.59
N ALA A 96 4.58 -0.74 8.90
CA ALA A 96 3.36 -1.18 9.56
C ALA A 96 3.30 -0.63 11.00
N GLY A 97 2.23 0.08 11.34
CA GLY A 97 1.98 0.52 12.71
C GLY A 97 1.73 -0.68 13.65
N PRO A 98 2.00 -0.52 14.96
CA PRO A 98 1.90 -1.61 15.94
C PRO A 98 0.48 -2.21 16.05
N GLU A 99 -0.56 -1.38 15.90
CA GLU A 99 -1.96 -1.84 15.89
C GLU A 99 -2.24 -2.79 14.73
N LEU A 100 -1.74 -2.45 13.52
CA LEU A 100 -1.89 -3.30 12.35
C LEU A 100 -1.11 -4.61 12.50
N LEU A 101 0.11 -4.54 13.04
CA LEU A 101 0.89 -5.75 13.34
C LEU A 101 0.13 -6.68 14.30
N ALA A 102 -0.46 -6.13 15.36
CA ALA A 102 -1.27 -6.91 16.31
C ALA A 102 -2.49 -7.56 15.64
N LEU A 103 -3.22 -6.83 14.79
CA LEU A 103 -4.36 -7.39 14.05
C LEU A 103 -3.93 -8.46 13.05
N LEU A 104 -2.79 -8.27 12.35
CA LEU A 104 -2.25 -9.26 11.43
C LEU A 104 -1.85 -10.54 12.17
N THR A 105 -1.18 -10.43 13.32
CA THR A 105 -0.86 -11.58 14.17
C THR A 105 -2.13 -12.29 14.63
N LEU A 106 -3.14 -11.55 15.10
CA LEU A 106 -4.43 -12.13 15.52
C LEU A 106 -5.15 -12.84 14.36
N ALA A 107 -5.02 -12.33 13.13
CA ALA A 107 -5.58 -12.92 11.92
C ALA A 107 -4.74 -14.10 11.35
N GLY A 108 -3.60 -14.44 11.96
CA GLY A 108 -2.69 -15.47 11.45
C GLY A 108 -1.91 -15.06 10.19
N LEU A 109 -1.79 -13.76 9.94
CA LEU A 109 -1.14 -13.15 8.78
C LEU A 109 0.19 -12.48 9.14
N GLU A 110 1.02 -13.18 9.92
CA GLU A 110 2.27 -12.61 10.45
C GLU A 110 3.08 -11.89 9.37
N PRO A 111 3.67 -10.71 9.69
CA PRO A 111 4.54 -10.02 8.75
C PRO A 111 5.81 -10.85 8.53
N VAL A 112 5.99 -11.32 7.29
CA VAL A 112 7.24 -11.92 6.81
C VAL A 112 8.10 -10.83 6.20
#